data_AF-A0A0B5HI06-F1
#
_entry.id   AF-A0A0B5HI06-F1
#
_cell.length_a   1.000
_cell.length_b   1.000
_cell.length_c   1.000
_cell.angle_alpha   90.00
_cell.angle_beta   90.00
_cell.angle_gamma   90.00
#
_symmetry.space_group_name_H-M   'P 1'
#
loop_
_entity.id
_entity.type
_entity.pdbx_description
1 polymer ?
#
loop_
_entity_poly.entity_id
_entity_poly.type
_entity_poly.pdbx_seq_one_letter_code
_entity_poly.pdbx_strand_id
1 'polypeptide(L)'
;MERISMSKVRGRYRKLNIDRKWIILVLLAAIASIFINLWPLIFLSLFCILNAILLSIDRYVQMPVDIEISTFSAVLMTYSYGLNWGIAAAILTKLAAILYNKNVRVDHFFMMGGYVVAAMLANSLAFPSIIMAGIIIAFMVNLYVVFVSKFITMLSAYEILMYGTSNFIFNVVLFVGFADLFRLLMI
;
A
#
# COMPACT_ATOMS: atom_id res chain seq x y z
N MET A 1 -5.10 -4.91 -43.66
CA MET A 1 -5.47 -5.06 -42.24
C MET A 1 -5.11 -6.47 -41.79
N GLU A 2 -3.93 -6.63 -41.19
CA GLU A 2 -3.53 -7.92 -40.60
C GLU A 2 -4.37 -8.20 -39.35
N ARG A 3 -5.12 -9.31 -39.36
CA ARG A 3 -5.76 -9.84 -38.16
C ARG A 3 -4.66 -10.33 -37.21
N ILE A 4 -4.38 -9.55 -36.17
CA ILE A 4 -3.55 -10.01 -35.05
C ILE A 4 -4.26 -11.21 -34.43
N SER A 5 -3.68 -12.40 -34.59
CA SER A 5 -4.26 -13.63 -34.05
C SER A 5 -4.28 -13.57 -32.52
N MET A 6 -5.46 -13.79 -31.94
CA MET A 6 -5.67 -13.87 -30.48
C MET A 6 -4.81 -14.96 -29.80
N SER A 7 -4.16 -15.85 -30.57
CA SER A 7 -3.19 -16.83 -30.07
C SER A 7 -1.89 -16.21 -29.55
N LYS A 8 -1.43 -15.06 -30.09
CA LYS A 8 -0.18 -14.41 -29.63
C LYS A 8 -0.31 -13.73 -28.26
N VAL A 9 -1.54 -13.41 -27.83
CA VAL A 9 -1.79 -12.78 -26.52
C VAL A 9 -1.77 -13.80 -25.37
N ARG A 10 -2.17 -15.06 -25.63
CA ARG A 10 -2.16 -16.14 -24.62
C ARG A 10 -0.76 -16.57 -24.17
N GLY A 11 0.29 -16.25 -24.92
CA GLY A 11 1.67 -16.62 -24.59
C GLY A 11 2.37 -15.73 -23.55
N ARG A 12 1.79 -14.58 -23.15
CA ARG A 12 2.46 -13.64 -22.22
C ARG A 12 2.18 -13.87 -20.74
N TYR A 13 1.30 -14.80 -20.39
CA TYR A 13 1.01 -15.11 -19.00
C TYR A 13 1.38 -16.55 -18.72
N ARG A 14 2.51 -16.76 -18.04
CA ARG A 14 2.77 -18.05 -17.37
C ARG A 14 1.59 -18.33 -16.45
N LYS A 15 0.98 -19.51 -16.56
CA LYS A 15 0.06 -20.04 -15.55
C LYS A 15 0.79 -19.94 -14.21
N LEU A 16 0.21 -19.21 -13.25
CA LEU A 16 0.75 -19.14 -11.89
C LEU A 16 0.63 -20.55 -11.31
N ASN A 17 1.72 -21.31 -11.36
CA ASN A 17 1.77 -22.64 -10.76
C ASN A 17 2.19 -22.43 -9.31
N ILE A 18 1.20 -22.11 -8.46
CA ILE A 18 1.43 -21.97 -7.02
C ILE A 18 1.71 -23.39 -6.52
N ASP A 19 2.97 -23.67 -6.26
CA ASP A 19 3.41 -24.96 -5.72
C ASP A 19 2.69 -25.23 -4.39
N ARG A 20 2.27 -26.47 -4.14
CA ARG A 20 1.53 -26.86 -2.93
C ARG A 20 2.29 -26.48 -1.66
N LYS A 21 3.62 -26.38 -1.75
CA LYS A 21 4.53 -25.91 -0.69
C LYS A 21 4.22 -24.49 -0.24
N TRP A 22 3.85 -23.58 -1.14
CA TRP A 22 3.47 -22.20 -0.79
C TRP A 22 2.11 -22.12 -0.11
N ILE A 23 1.18 -22.98 -0.52
CA ILE A 23 -0.13 -23.11 0.14
C ILE A 23 0.05 -23.64 1.56
N ILE A 24 0.90 -24.66 1.73
CA ILE A 24 1.26 -25.22 3.04
C ILE A 24 2.00 -24.19 3.90
N LEU A 25 2.87 -23.36 3.31
CA LEU A 25 3.57 -22.29 4.03
C LEU A 25 2.62 -21.19 4.53
N VAL A 26 1.64 -20.80 3.70
CA VAL A 26 0.57 -19.85 4.09
C VAL A 26 -0.32 -20.45 5.20
N LEU A 27 -0.65 -21.74 5.10
CA LEU A 27 -1.39 -22.47 6.14
C LEU A 27 -0.60 -22.59 7.44
N LEU A 28 0.70 -22.85 7.38
CA LEU A 28 1.58 -22.90 8.55
C LEU A 28 1.78 -21.51 9.18
N ALA A 29 1.85 -20.44 8.37
CA ALA A 29 1.85 -19.07 8.87
C ALA A 29 0.50 -18.71 9.54
N ALA A 30 -0.62 -19.19 9.00
CA ALA A 30 -1.94 -19.07 9.61
C ALA A 30 -2.08 -19.93 10.89
N ILE A 31 -1.44 -21.09 10.99
CA ILE A 31 -1.44 -21.89 12.22
C ILE A 31 -0.49 -21.30 13.27
N ALA A 32 0.68 -20.81 12.87
CA ALA A 32 1.59 -20.07 13.76
C ALA A 32 0.94 -18.79 14.30
N SER A 33 -0.02 -18.22 13.56
CA SER A 33 -0.82 -17.08 14.01
C SER A 33 -1.78 -17.38 15.17
N ILE A 34 -1.99 -18.65 15.53
CA ILE A 34 -2.80 -19.05 16.70
C ILE A 34 -2.11 -18.65 18.03
N PHE A 35 -0.79 -18.45 18.02
CA PHE A 35 -0.02 -18.04 19.21
C PHE A 35 0.25 -16.52 19.27
N ILE A 36 -0.30 -15.74 18.34
CA ILE A 36 -0.13 -14.28 18.24
C ILE A 36 -1.53 -13.66 18.25
N ASN A 37 -1.68 -12.46 18.82
CA ASN A 37 -2.92 -11.69 18.68
C ASN A 37 -3.30 -11.61 17.19
N LEU A 38 -4.43 -12.23 16.80
CA LEU A 38 -4.84 -12.43 15.40
C LEU A 38 -5.32 -11.13 14.72
N TRP A 39 -5.75 -10.15 15.51
CA TRP A 39 -6.29 -8.90 15.02
C TRP A 39 -5.34 -8.15 14.07
N PRO A 40 -4.05 -7.95 14.42
CA PRO A 40 -3.06 -7.39 13.49
C PRO A 40 -3.02 -8.06 12.12
N LEU A 41 -3.12 -9.39 12.06
CA LEU A 41 -3.07 -10.13 10.80
C LEU A 41 -4.35 -9.96 9.97
N ILE A 42 -5.51 -9.89 10.62
CA ILE A 42 -6.79 -9.64 9.95
C ILE A 42 -6.77 -8.24 9.31
N PHE A 43 -6.38 -7.21 10.06
CA PHE A 43 -6.32 -5.84 9.55
C PHE A 43 -5.23 -5.66 8.50
N LEU A 44 -4.06 -6.28 8.67
CA LEU A 44 -3.00 -6.29 7.67
C LEU A 44 -3.48 -6.93 6.35
N SER A 45 -4.19 -8.06 6.44
CA SER A 45 -4.75 -8.73 5.26
C SER A 45 -5.80 -7.87 4.58
N LEU A 46 -6.69 -7.25 5.36
CA LEU A 46 -7.71 -6.31 4.86
C LEU A 46 -7.05 -5.13 4.13
N PHE A 47 -6.04 -4.49 4.72
CA PHE A 47 -5.32 -3.40 4.05
C PHE A 47 -4.59 -3.87 2.80
N CYS A 48 -3.99 -5.06 2.79
CA CYS A 48 -3.38 -5.59 1.56
C CYS A 48 -4.41 -5.74 0.43
N ILE A 49 -5.59 -6.29 0.75
CA ILE A 49 -6.67 -6.51 -0.22
C ILE A 49 -7.21 -5.16 -0.73
N LEU A 50 -7.55 -4.24 0.18
CA LEU A 50 -8.07 -2.93 -0.18
C LEU A 50 -7.06 -2.14 -1.03
N ASN A 51 -5.78 -2.15 -0.66
CA ASN A 51 -4.75 -1.44 -1.42
C ASN A 51 -4.59 -2.00 -2.83
N ALA A 52 -4.59 -3.32 -2.97
CA ALA A 52 -4.47 -3.97 -4.27
C ALA A 52 -5.67 -3.66 -5.18
N ILE A 53 -6.88 -3.61 -4.62
CA ILE A 53 -8.10 -3.23 -5.35
C ILE A 53 -8.03 -1.76 -5.77
N LEU A 54 -7.70 -0.84 -4.86
CA LEU A 54 -7.64 0.60 -5.17
C LEU A 54 -6.60 0.92 -6.23
N LEU A 55 -5.39 0.35 -6.13
CA LEU A 55 -4.36 0.50 -7.16
C LEU A 55 -4.71 -0.21 -8.49
N SER A 56 -5.72 -1.08 -8.51
CA SER A 56 -6.23 -1.64 -9.77
C SER A 56 -7.18 -0.69 -10.50
N ILE A 57 -7.73 0.32 -9.81
CA ILE A 57 -8.65 1.32 -10.37
C ILE A 57 -7.94 2.19 -11.42
N ASP A 58 -6.63 2.43 -11.27
CA ASP A 58 -5.79 3.13 -12.27
C ASP A 58 -5.86 2.52 -13.66
N ARG A 59 -6.25 1.24 -13.79
CA ARG A 59 -6.43 0.59 -15.10
C ARG A 59 -7.69 1.04 -15.83
N TYR A 60 -8.67 1.53 -15.08
CA TYR A 60 -9.99 1.89 -15.56
C TYR A 60 -10.18 3.40 -15.64
N VAL A 61 -9.38 4.17 -14.88
CA VAL A 61 -9.41 5.63 -14.88
C VAL A 61 -8.25 6.16 -15.72
N GLN A 62 -8.55 6.87 -16.81
CA GLN A 62 -7.55 7.43 -17.74
C GLN A 62 -6.86 8.71 -17.23
N MET A 63 -6.86 8.94 -15.91
CA MET A 63 -6.26 10.12 -15.28
C MET A 63 -5.13 9.70 -14.35
N PRO A 64 -4.04 10.48 -14.22
CA PRO A 64 -2.93 10.20 -13.32
C PRO A 64 -3.36 10.44 -11.86
N VAL A 65 -4.06 9.47 -11.28
CA VAL A 65 -4.54 9.48 -9.90
C VAL A 65 -3.80 8.38 -9.14
N ASP A 66 -3.43 8.62 -7.89
CA ASP A 66 -2.82 7.62 -7.03
C ASP A 66 -3.68 7.45 -5.78
N ILE A 67 -4.37 6.30 -5.70
CA ILE A 67 -5.29 5.97 -4.61
C ILE A 67 -4.68 4.81 -3.82
N GLU A 68 -3.88 5.18 -2.83
CA GLU A 68 -3.09 4.22 -2.06
C GLU A 68 -3.30 4.38 -0.54
N ILE A 69 -3.58 3.25 0.12
CA ILE A 69 -3.79 3.19 1.57
C ILE A 69 -2.53 2.77 2.34
N SER A 70 -1.39 2.61 1.66
CA SER A 70 -0.14 2.15 2.28
C SER A 70 0.33 3.08 3.41
N THR A 71 0.22 4.40 3.22
CA THR A 71 0.53 5.38 4.28
C THR A 71 -0.45 5.28 5.45
N PHE A 72 -1.76 5.28 5.16
CA PHE A 72 -2.81 5.13 6.17
C PHE A 72 -2.63 3.87 7.02
N SER A 73 -2.47 2.72 6.36
CA SER A 73 -2.30 1.43 7.02
C SER A 73 -1.01 1.33 7.83
N ALA A 74 0.11 1.86 7.33
CA ALA A 74 1.38 1.87 8.06
C ALA A 74 1.28 2.66 9.37
N VAL A 75 0.71 3.87 9.32
CA VAL A 75 0.52 4.72 10.51
C VAL A 75 -0.45 4.05 11.49
N LEU A 76 -1.59 3.58 11.02
CA LEU A 76 -2.63 3.01 11.87
C LEU A 76 -2.19 1.71 12.57
N MET A 77 -1.48 0.84 11.84
CA MET A 77 -0.90 -0.38 12.40
C MET A 77 0.21 -0.08 13.40
N THR A 78 1.04 0.95 13.17
CA THR A 78 2.02 1.42 14.16
C THR A 78 1.33 1.88 15.45
N TYR A 79 0.32 2.73 15.35
CA TYR A 79 -0.37 3.27 16.53
C TYR A 79 -1.11 2.20 17.34
N SER A 80 -1.63 1.17 16.68
CA SER A 80 -2.47 0.16 17.32
C SER A 80 -1.67 -1.03 17.85
N TYR A 81 -0.63 -1.46 17.12
CA TYR A 81 0.08 -2.71 17.40
C TYR A 81 1.61 -2.54 17.49
N GLY A 82 2.13 -1.33 17.27
CA GLY A 82 3.54 -1.01 17.37
C GLY A 82 4.30 -1.04 16.03
N LEU A 83 5.52 -0.52 16.06
CA LEU A 83 6.35 -0.26 14.87
C LEU A 83 6.53 -1.47 13.95
N ASN A 84 6.74 -2.67 14.49
CA ASN A 84 6.95 -3.88 13.70
C ASN A 84 5.77 -4.16 12.76
N TRP A 85 4.55 -3.96 13.25
CA TRP A 85 3.33 -4.15 12.47
C TRP A 85 3.10 -3.02 11.47
N GLY A 86 3.50 -1.79 11.81
CA GLY A 86 3.52 -0.67 10.87
C GLY A 86 4.48 -0.89 9.69
N ILE A 87 5.70 -1.36 9.96
CA ILE A 87 6.68 -1.72 8.92
C ILE A 87 6.16 -2.88 8.07
N ALA A 88 5.57 -3.90 8.69
CA ALA A 88 4.95 -5.01 7.96
C ALA A 88 3.85 -4.50 7.01
N ALA A 89 2.98 -3.60 7.47
CA ALA A 89 1.95 -2.98 6.64
C ALA A 89 2.55 -2.16 5.50
N ALA A 90 3.55 -1.32 5.76
CA ALA A 90 4.25 -0.51 4.75
C ALA A 90 4.82 -1.35 3.59
N ILE A 91 5.39 -2.51 3.90
CA ILE A 91 6.00 -3.41 2.89
C ILE A 91 4.92 -4.25 2.20
N LEU A 92 4.07 -4.91 2.98
CA LEU A 92 3.17 -5.94 2.45
C LEU A 92 2.01 -5.37 1.64
N THR A 93 1.49 -4.19 1.99
CA THR A 93 0.39 -3.56 1.23
C THR A 93 0.82 -3.21 -0.19
N LYS A 94 2.05 -2.71 -0.39
CA LYS A 94 2.60 -2.46 -1.72
C LYS A 94 3.00 -3.76 -2.42
N LEU A 95 3.64 -4.69 -1.72
CA LEU A 95 4.04 -5.99 -2.29
C LEU A 95 2.84 -6.79 -2.81
N ALA A 96 1.76 -6.85 -2.02
CA ALA A 96 0.52 -7.51 -2.41
C ALA A 96 -0.11 -6.86 -3.65
N ALA A 97 -0.13 -5.53 -3.71
CA ALA A 97 -0.60 -4.80 -4.88
C ALA A 97 0.24 -5.10 -6.13
N ILE A 98 1.57 -5.15 -6.01
CA ILE A 98 2.48 -5.50 -7.11
C ILE A 98 2.19 -6.90 -7.64
N LEU A 99 2.05 -7.89 -6.74
CA LEU A 99 1.79 -9.28 -7.10
C LEU A 99 0.43 -9.44 -7.78
N TYR A 100 -0.61 -8.82 -7.21
CA TYR A 100 -1.97 -8.86 -7.75
C TYR A 100 -2.06 -8.19 -9.12
N ASN A 101 -1.47 -7.00 -9.23
CA ASN A 101 -1.49 -6.23 -10.47
C ASN A 101 -0.45 -6.70 -11.49
N LYS A 102 0.49 -7.59 -11.14
CA LYS A 102 1.60 -8.02 -12.01
C LYS A 102 2.37 -6.84 -12.62
N ASN A 103 2.50 -5.75 -11.85
CA ASN A 103 3.11 -4.50 -12.27
C ASN A 103 4.27 -4.18 -11.32
N VAL A 104 5.46 -4.68 -11.66
CA VAL A 104 6.69 -4.42 -10.90
C VAL A 104 7.38 -3.23 -11.57
N ARG A 105 7.46 -2.11 -10.85
CA ARG A 105 8.22 -0.93 -11.28
C ARG A 105 9.21 -0.54 -10.18
N VAL A 106 10.34 0.06 -10.57
CA VAL A 106 11.47 0.34 -9.67
C VAL A 106 11.09 1.36 -8.59
N ASP A 107 10.27 2.35 -8.94
CA ASP A 107 9.70 3.35 -8.03
C ASP A 107 8.84 2.75 -6.92
N HIS A 108 8.23 1.58 -7.14
CA HIS A 108 7.46 0.91 -6.08
C HIS A 108 8.33 0.53 -4.88
N PHE A 109 9.61 0.20 -5.09
CA PHE A 109 10.53 -0.13 -3.99
C PHE A 109 10.93 1.13 -3.20
N PHE A 110 11.11 2.26 -3.89
CA PHE A 110 11.35 3.55 -3.23
C PHE A 110 10.12 3.99 -2.44
N MET A 111 8.93 3.85 -3.02
CA MET A 111 7.66 4.13 -2.34
C MET A 111 7.48 3.31 -1.05
N MET A 112 7.84 2.01 -1.04
CA MET A 112 7.86 1.21 0.19
C MET A 112 8.76 1.84 1.27
N GLY A 113 9.93 2.36 0.89
CA GLY A 113 10.80 3.12 1.79
C GLY A 113 10.10 4.33 2.41
N GLY A 114 9.34 5.08 1.62
CA GLY A 114 8.50 6.18 2.09
C GLY A 114 7.48 5.75 3.15
N TYR A 115 6.80 4.62 2.94
CA TYR A 115 5.81 4.11 3.92
C TYR A 115 6.48 3.56 5.19
N VAL A 116 7.69 2.99 5.08
CA VAL A 116 8.48 2.60 6.26
C VAL A 116 8.85 3.83 7.08
N VAL A 117 9.26 4.93 6.43
CA VAL A 117 9.49 6.22 7.10
C VAL A 117 8.20 6.70 7.78
N ALA A 118 7.04 6.54 7.14
CA ALA A 118 5.74 6.85 7.75
C ALA A 118 5.52 6.10 9.07
N ALA A 119 5.77 4.79 9.09
CA ALA A 119 5.68 3.97 10.29
C ALA A 119 6.66 4.40 11.38
N MET A 120 7.90 4.76 11.00
CA MET A 120 8.90 5.26 11.94
C MET A 120 8.50 6.60 12.55
N LEU A 121 7.98 7.54 11.75
CA LEU A 121 7.49 8.84 12.21
C LEU A 121 6.29 8.70 13.13
N ALA A 122 5.35 7.79 12.81
CA ALA A 122 4.20 7.49 13.67
C ALA A 122 4.61 6.94 15.04
N ASN A 123 5.72 6.20 15.11
CA ASN A 123 6.23 5.63 16.36
C ASN A 123 7.04 6.64 17.18
N SER A 124 7.79 7.55 16.54
CA SER A 124 8.70 8.47 17.21
C SER A 124 8.05 9.78 17.64
N LEU A 125 6.99 10.21 16.95
CA LEU A 125 6.33 11.48 17.20
C LEU A 125 5.08 11.24 18.06
N ALA A 126 5.11 11.74 19.29
CA ALA A 126 3.99 11.71 20.22
C ALA A 126 2.93 12.75 19.83
N PHE A 127 2.23 12.50 18.72
CA PHE A 127 1.15 13.38 18.28
C PHE A 127 -0.10 13.24 19.17
N PRO A 128 -0.76 14.37 19.52
CA PRO A 128 -2.01 14.40 20.27
C PRO A 128 -3.16 13.56 19.70
N SER A 129 -3.23 13.39 18.38
CA SER A 129 -4.26 12.59 17.73
C SER A 129 -3.70 11.84 16.52
N ILE A 130 -4.26 10.66 16.26
CA ILE A 130 -3.89 9.84 15.10
C ILE A 130 -4.24 10.53 13.78
N ILE A 131 -5.32 11.33 13.78
CA ILE A 131 -5.72 12.13 12.61
C ILE A 131 -4.63 13.17 12.29
N MET A 132 -4.17 13.91 13.31
CA MET A 132 -3.14 14.93 13.11
C MET A 132 -1.81 14.30 12.70
N ALA A 133 -1.42 13.19 13.34
CA ALA A 133 -0.26 12.40 12.94
C ALA A 133 -0.36 11.98 11.47
N GLY A 134 -1.50 11.42 11.09
CA GLY A 134 -1.78 10.94 9.75
C GLY A 134 -1.67 12.01 8.68
N ILE A 135 -2.24 13.20 8.91
CA ILE A 135 -2.16 14.31 7.96
C ILE A 135 -0.71 14.79 7.76
N ILE A 136 0.03 14.99 8.86
CA ILE A 136 1.42 15.47 8.81
C ILE A 136 2.32 14.42 8.13
N ILE A 137 2.17 13.16 8.50
CA ILE A 137 2.95 12.07 7.92
C ILE A 137 2.59 11.88 6.44
N ALA A 138 1.30 11.94 6.07
CA ALA A 138 0.88 11.87 4.67
C ALA A 138 1.50 12.99 3.84
N PHE A 139 1.57 14.22 4.36
CA PHE A 139 2.25 15.31 3.68
C PHE A 139 3.75 15.03 3.48
N MET A 140 4.45 14.56 4.52
CA MET A 140 5.89 14.22 4.44
C MET A 140 6.17 13.08 3.44
N VAL A 141 5.36 12.02 3.47
CA VAL A 141 5.46 10.90 2.51
C VAL A 141 5.19 11.39 1.09
N ASN A 142 4.22 12.30 0.91
CA ASN A 142 3.92 12.83 -0.41
C ASN A 142 5.09 13.63 -1.00
N LEU A 143 5.74 14.47 -0.18
CA LEU A 143 6.97 15.18 -0.59
C LEU A 143 8.07 14.20 -1.01
N TYR A 144 8.22 13.09 -0.29
CA TYR A 144 9.15 12.03 -0.65
C TYR A 144 8.77 11.37 -1.99
N VAL A 145 7.50 11.02 -2.20
CA VAL A 145 7.00 10.41 -3.45
C VAL A 145 7.16 11.36 -4.63
N VAL A 146 6.94 12.66 -4.45
CA VAL A 146 7.21 13.70 -5.45
C VAL A 146 8.68 13.73 -5.83
N PHE A 147 9.59 13.62 -4.86
CA PHE A 147 11.03 13.54 -5.09
C PHE A 147 11.38 12.30 -5.92
N VAL A 148 10.92 11.12 -5.50
CA VAL A 148 11.09 9.86 -6.24
C VAL A 148 10.57 9.99 -7.67
N SER A 149 9.39 10.59 -7.84
CA SER A 149 8.73 10.71 -9.14
C SER A 149 9.48 11.61 -10.12
N LYS A 150 10.07 12.70 -9.60
CA LYS A 150 10.87 13.64 -10.38
C LYS A 150 12.22 13.05 -10.81
N PHE A 151 12.92 12.40 -9.87
CA PHE A 151 14.32 12.00 -10.08
C PHE A 151 14.50 10.56 -10.57
N ILE A 152 13.53 9.67 -10.34
CA ILE A 152 13.64 8.24 -10.67
C ILE A 152 12.76 7.87 -11.86
N THR A 153 11.49 8.29 -11.87
CA THR A 153 10.55 7.92 -12.94
C THR A 153 10.46 8.91 -14.08
N MET A 154 11.07 10.08 -13.95
CA MET A 154 11.06 11.17 -14.96
C MET A 154 9.65 11.54 -15.44
N LEU A 155 8.68 11.53 -14.52
CA LEU A 155 7.30 11.91 -14.83
C LEU A 155 7.21 13.41 -15.14
N SER A 156 6.20 13.79 -15.94
CA SER A 156 5.94 15.20 -16.22
C SER A 156 5.49 15.95 -14.96
N ALA A 157 5.72 17.27 -14.92
CA ALA A 157 5.30 18.09 -13.77
C ALA A 157 3.79 17.99 -13.48
N TYR A 158 2.98 17.83 -14.51
CA TYR A 158 1.53 17.62 -14.39
C TYR A 158 1.21 16.28 -13.70
N GLU A 159 1.83 15.18 -14.13
CA GLU A 159 1.61 13.86 -13.53
C GLU A 159 2.06 13.84 -12.07
N ILE A 160 3.22 14.42 -11.75
CA ILE A 160 3.72 14.51 -10.38
C ILE A 160 2.73 15.25 -9.47
N LEU A 161 2.22 16.39 -9.93
CA LEU A 161 1.22 17.15 -9.18
C LEU A 161 -0.08 16.36 -9.01
N MET A 162 -0.57 15.68 -10.05
CA MET A 162 -1.82 14.94 -9.99
C MET A 162 -1.72 13.70 -9.08
N TYR A 163 -0.68 12.87 -9.24
CA TYR A 163 -0.43 11.71 -8.38
C TYR A 163 -0.20 12.14 -6.93
N GLY A 164 0.65 13.14 -6.70
CA GLY A 164 0.90 13.66 -5.35
C GLY A 164 -0.37 14.22 -4.70
N THR A 165 -1.08 15.13 -5.37
CA THR A 165 -2.28 15.76 -4.80
C THR A 165 -3.38 14.74 -4.53
N SER A 166 -3.62 13.81 -5.45
CA SER A 166 -4.66 12.78 -5.26
C SER A 166 -4.34 11.85 -4.10
N ASN A 167 -3.10 11.38 -3.99
CA ASN A 167 -2.67 10.53 -2.88
C ASN A 167 -2.77 11.27 -1.53
N PHE A 168 -2.35 12.54 -1.49
CA PHE A 168 -2.45 13.36 -0.29
C PHE A 168 -3.91 13.56 0.15
N ILE A 169 -4.78 14.03 -0.76
CA ILE A 169 -6.20 14.25 -0.48
C ILE A 169 -6.86 12.95 -0.03
N PHE A 170 -6.58 11.84 -0.72
CA PHE A 170 -7.14 10.54 -0.38
C PHE A 170 -6.72 10.10 1.03
N ASN A 171 -5.44 10.21 1.39
CA ASN A 171 -4.99 9.86 2.74
C ASN A 171 -5.58 10.79 3.81
N VAL A 172 -5.71 12.09 3.54
CA VAL A 172 -6.40 13.02 4.45
C VAL A 172 -7.85 12.58 4.69
N VAL A 173 -8.58 12.21 3.63
CA VAL A 173 -9.96 11.69 3.74
C VAL A 173 -10.00 10.40 4.57
N LEU A 174 -9.04 9.49 4.38
CA LEU A 174 -8.97 8.26 5.18
C LEU A 174 -8.72 8.54 6.65
N PHE A 175 -7.78 9.43 6.96
CA PHE A 175 -7.47 9.76 8.36
C PHE A 175 -8.64 10.46 9.05
N VAL A 176 -9.24 11.46 8.40
CA VAL A 176 -10.37 12.20 8.98
C VAL A 176 -11.63 11.33 9.08
N GLY A 177 -11.93 10.54 8.07
CA GLY A 177 -13.19 9.78 8.00
C GLY A 177 -13.14 8.43 8.72
N PHE A 178 -11.98 7.78 8.81
CA PHE A 178 -11.90 6.37 9.15
C PHE A 178 -10.87 6.02 10.23
N ALA A 179 -9.91 6.89 10.59
CA ALA A 179 -8.85 6.51 11.54
C ALA A 179 -9.39 6.08 12.91
N ASP A 180 -10.31 6.86 13.49
CA ASP A 180 -10.86 6.55 14.81
C ASP A 180 -11.74 5.29 14.79
N LEU A 181 -12.52 5.10 13.71
CA LEU A 181 -13.33 3.90 13.51
C LEU A 181 -12.46 2.65 13.47
N PHE A 182 -11.43 2.66 12.62
CA PHE A 182 -10.53 1.50 12.53
C PHE A 182 -9.78 1.27 13.84
N ARG A 183 -9.33 2.33 14.52
CA ARG A 183 -8.66 2.21 15.81
C ARG A 183 -9.56 1.54 16.85
N LEU A 184 -10.84 1.91 16.89
CA LEU A 184 -11.83 1.26 17.77
C LEU A 184 -11.97 -0.24 17.46
N LEU A 185 -11.99 -0.61 16.17
CA LEU A 185 -12.11 -2.01 15.73
C LEU A 185 -10.82 -2.82 15.93
N MET A 186 -9.69 -2.16 16.15
CA MET A 186 -8.36 -2.76 16.28
C MET A 186 -7.93 -3.01 17.73
N ILE A 187 -8.73 -2.61 18.72
CA ILE A 187 -8.54 -2.91 20.15
C ILE A 187 -8.96 -4.35 20.44
#